data_AF-A0A8J8JIJ6-F1
#
_entry.id   AF-A0A8J8JIJ6-F1
#
_cell.length_a   1.000
_cell.length_b   1.000
_cell.length_c   1.000
_cell.angle_alpha   90.00
_cell.angle_beta   90.00
_cell.angle_gamma   90.00
#
_symmetry.space_group_name_H-M   'P 1'
#
loop_
_entity.id
_entity.type
_entity.pdbx_description
1 polymer ?
#
loop_
_entity_poly.entity_id
_entity_poly.type
_entity_poly.pdbx_seq_one_letter_code
_entity_poly.pdbx_strand_id
1 'polypeptide(L)'
;MQVWYRSRALYDTVIKLLNSGRSEEALKIAEEIPDDKVKAQAFAKIAVKLASEGRDYKKALEKAVETASDLPNQEATKTLMGLAFDFLNMDMEEESLRIAGFITDLPNRSKIQAEVALKLAREGKVSEAMEIINDIMDEDVKTWAMSRMATTV
;
A
#
# COMPACT_ATOMS: atom_id res chain seq x y z
N MET A 1 -12.64 -24.22 6.62
CA MET A 1 -12.85 -23.58 7.95
C MET A 1 -11.59 -23.58 8.81
N GLN A 2 -10.85 -24.69 8.93
CA GLN A 2 -9.61 -24.76 9.73
C GLN A 2 -8.50 -23.79 9.27
N VAL A 3 -8.31 -23.64 7.95
CA VAL A 3 -7.30 -22.71 7.38
C VAL A 3 -7.55 -21.27 7.82
N TRP A 4 -8.80 -20.80 7.70
CA TRP A 4 -9.16 -19.44 8.10
C TRP A 4 -8.90 -19.16 9.58
N TYR A 5 -9.33 -20.05 10.50
CA TYR A 5 -9.08 -19.88 11.93
C TYR A 5 -7.59 -19.89 12.27
N ARG A 6 -6.82 -20.78 11.63
CA ARG A 6 -5.36 -20.84 11.82
C ARG A 6 -4.70 -19.56 11.33
N SER A 7 -5.01 -19.10 10.12
CA SER A 7 -4.50 -17.85 9.57
C SER A 7 -4.85 -16.67 10.47
N ARG A 8 -6.08 -16.61 10.97
CA ARG A 8 -6.51 -15.55 11.86
C ARG A 8 -5.76 -15.54 13.20
N ALA A 9 -5.56 -16.71 13.81
CA ALA A 9 -4.80 -16.83 15.06
C ALA A 9 -3.33 -16.43 14.89
N LEU A 10 -2.70 -16.82 13.75
CA LEU A 10 -1.34 -16.41 13.42
C LEU A 10 -1.26 -14.89 13.16
N TYR A 11 -2.22 -14.32 12.43
CA TYR A 11 -2.32 -12.88 12.24
C TYR A 11 -2.43 -12.13 13.58
N ASP A 12 -3.30 -12.56 14.49
CA ASP A 12 -3.43 -11.93 15.81
C ASP A 12 -2.11 -12.05 16.62
N THR A 13 -1.35 -13.12 16.41
CA THR A 13 -0.01 -13.31 16.99
C THR A 13 1.00 -12.32 16.40
N VAL A 14 1.00 -12.11 15.07
CA VAL A 14 1.80 -11.08 14.39
C VAL A 14 1.56 -9.72 15.02
N ILE A 15 0.29 -9.33 15.21
CA ILE A 15 -0.06 -8.02 15.80
C ILE A 15 0.46 -7.89 17.23
N LYS A 16 0.35 -8.93 18.06
CA LYS A 16 0.90 -8.93 19.44
C LYS A 16 2.42 -8.79 19.44
N LEU A 17 3.11 -9.48 18.55
CA LEU A 17 4.57 -9.40 18.42
C LEU A 17 5.02 -8.00 17.97
N LEU A 18 4.33 -7.41 16.99
CA LEU A 18 4.57 -6.03 16.57
C LEU A 18 4.39 -5.03 17.72
N ASN A 19 3.32 -5.16 18.50
CA ASN A 19 3.05 -4.29 19.63
C ASN A 19 4.05 -4.43 20.78
N SER A 20 4.82 -5.53 20.82
CA SER A 20 5.91 -5.73 21.77
C SER A 20 7.30 -5.43 21.17
N GLY A 21 7.36 -4.84 19.97
CA GLY A 21 8.61 -4.47 19.30
C GLY A 21 9.35 -5.64 18.63
N ARG A 22 8.82 -6.86 18.69
CA ARG A 22 9.41 -8.12 18.18
C ARG A 22 9.12 -8.31 16.69
N SER A 23 9.53 -7.34 15.87
CA SER A 23 9.20 -7.29 14.44
C SER A 23 9.80 -8.43 13.62
N GLU A 24 11.00 -8.89 13.93
CA GLU A 24 11.60 -10.04 13.23
C GLU A 24 10.81 -11.34 13.46
N GLU A 25 10.31 -11.54 14.67
CA GLU A 25 9.47 -12.69 14.98
C GLU A 25 8.09 -12.54 14.34
N ALA A 26 7.53 -11.33 14.32
CA ALA A 26 6.30 -11.03 13.59
C ALA A 26 6.43 -11.40 12.10
N LEU A 27 7.56 -11.09 11.46
CA LEU A 27 7.85 -11.49 10.07
C LEU A 27 7.91 -13.01 9.91
N LYS A 28 8.51 -13.74 10.84
CA LYS A 28 8.56 -15.21 10.80
C LYS A 28 7.16 -15.81 10.94
N ILE A 29 6.35 -15.32 11.87
CA ILE A 29 4.98 -15.81 12.05
C ILE A 29 4.09 -15.47 10.84
N ALA A 30 4.28 -14.30 10.21
CA ALA A 30 3.55 -13.94 9.00
C ALA A 30 3.81 -14.92 7.84
N GLU A 31 5.03 -15.45 7.71
CA GLU A 31 5.36 -16.48 6.71
C GLU A 31 4.58 -17.78 6.90
N GLU A 32 4.23 -18.11 8.13
CA GLU A 32 3.54 -19.35 8.46
C GLU A 32 2.02 -19.28 8.23
N ILE A 33 1.50 -18.10 7.86
CA ILE A 33 0.07 -17.90 7.59
C ILE A 33 -0.31 -18.66 6.30
N PRO A 34 -1.25 -19.63 6.35
CA PRO A 34 -1.58 -20.44 5.18
C PRO A 34 -2.57 -19.80 4.20
N ASP A 35 -3.26 -18.72 4.60
CA ASP A 35 -4.17 -17.99 3.72
C ASP A 35 -3.42 -16.77 3.16
N ASP A 36 -3.21 -16.74 1.84
CA ASP A 36 -2.35 -15.74 1.19
C ASP A 36 -2.88 -14.32 1.36
N LYS A 37 -4.20 -14.14 1.41
CA LYS A 37 -4.81 -12.83 1.66
C LYS A 37 -4.51 -12.36 3.07
N VAL A 38 -4.66 -13.23 4.07
CA VAL A 38 -4.32 -12.91 5.46
C VAL A 38 -2.80 -12.71 5.62
N LYS A 39 -1.98 -13.47 4.88
CA LYS A 39 -0.53 -13.33 4.85
C LYS A 39 -0.10 -11.97 4.29
N ALA A 40 -0.63 -11.57 3.13
CA ALA A 40 -0.38 -10.26 2.54
C ALA A 40 -0.79 -9.13 3.50
N GLN A 41 -1.95 -9.25 4.15
CA GLN A 41 -2.41 -8.31 5.18
C GLN A 41 -1.46 -8.24 6.39
N ALA A 42 -0.92 -9.39 6.84
CA ALA A 42 0.04 -9.42 7.93
C ALA A 42 1.33 -8.68 7.57
N PHE A 43 1.91 -8.97 6.41
CA PHE A 43 3.11 -8.28 5.94
C PHE A 43 2.87 -6.78 5.73
N ALA A 44 1.74 -6.40 5.15
CA ALA A 44 1.33 -5.00 5.01
C ALA A 44 1.29 -4.29 6.36
N LYS A 45 0.68 -4.90 7.39
CA LYS A 45 0.64 -4.31 8.74
C LYS A 45 2.00 -4.25 9.42
N ILE A 46 2.88 -5.22 9.20
CA ILE A 46 4.27 -5.13 9.66
C ILE A 46 4.97 -3.95 8.98
N ALA A 47 4.86 -3.83 7.66
CA ALA A 47 5.51 -2.78 6.88
C ALA A 47 5.06 -1.39 7.32
N VAL A 48 3.75 -1.15 7.39
CA VAL A 48 3.17 0.14 7.79
C VAL A 48 3.57 0.51 9.21
N LYS A 49 3.56 -0.45 10.14
CA LYS A 49 3.96 -0.17 11.53
C LYS A 49 5.45 0.14 11.66
N LEU A 50 6.32 -0.57 10.93
CA LEU A 50 7.75 -0.29 10.96
C LEU A 50 8.07 1.06 10.31
N ALA A 51 7.39 1.39 9.20
CA ALA A 51 7.53 2.68 8.54
C ALA A 51 7.12 3.85 9.46
N SER A 52 5.98 3.74 10.15
CA SER A 52 5.54 4.78 11.08
C SER A 52 6.43 4.93 12.32
N GLU A 53 7.17 3.89 12.70
CA GLU A 53 8.18 3.92 13.76
C GLU A 53 9.56 4.41 13.25
N GLY A 54 9.71 4.73 11.96
CA GLY A 54 11.00 5.10 11.36
C GLY A 54 12.02 3.95 11.31
N ARG A 55 11.56 2.70 11.36
CA ARG A 55 12.38 1.48 11.34
C ARG A 55 12.45 0.89 9.94
N ASP A 56 13.40 -0.01 9.69
CA ASP A 56 13.50 -0.70 8.41
C ASP A 56 12.28 -1.60 8.15
N TYR A 57 11.43 -1.17 7.21
CA TYR A 57 10.21 -1.84 6.80
C TYR A 57 10.32 -2.51 5.41
N LYS A 58 11.44 -2.34 4.70
CA LYS A 58 11.55 -2.66 3.26
C LYS A 58 11.28 -4.13 2.98
N LYS A 59 11.86 -5.02 3.78
CA LYS A 59 11.63 -6.47 3.69
C LYS A 59 10.17 -6.85 3.89
N ALA A 60 9.47 -6.18 4.81
CA ALA A 60 8.06 -6.43 5.06
C ALA A 60 7.20 -5.94 3.90
N LEU A 61 7.53 -4.77 3.35
CA LEU A 61 6.84 -4.19 2.20
C LEU A 61 7.01 -5.06 0.94
N GLU A 62 8.23 -5.53 0.67
CA GLU A 62 8.50 -6.41 -0.48
C GLU A 62 7.64 -7.68 -0.42
N LYS A 63 7.60 -8.35 0.75
CA LYS A 63 6.75 -9.53 0.95
C LYS A 63 5.25 -9.22 0.87
N ALA A 64 4.83 -8.05 1.37
CA ALA A 64 3.45 -7.62 1.29
C ALA A 64 3.01 -7.45 -0.17
N VAL A 65 3.84 -6.80 -0.98
CA VAL A 65 3.60 -6.60 -2.41
C VAL A 65 3.63 -7.92 -3.17
N GLU A 66 4.67 -8.75 -2.96
CA GLU A 66 4.80 -10.07 -3.59
C GLU A 66 3.57 -10.94 -3.32
N THR A 67 3.22 -11.13 -2.05
CA THR A 67 2.06 -11.94 -1.67
C THR A 67 0.75 -11.36 -2.18
N ALA A 68 0.62 -10.02 -2.19
CA ALA A 68 -0.60 -9.37 -2.70
C ALA A 68 -0.74 -9.50 -4.23
N SER A 69 0.37 -9.44 -4.97
CA SER A 69 0.38 -9.59 -6.43
C SER A 69 0.00 -11.00 -6.89
N ASP A 70 0.23 -12.03 -6.06
CA ASP A 70 -0.17 -13.41 -6.34
C ASP A 70 -1.67 -13.67 -6.11
N LEU A 71 -2.39 -12.74 -5.48
CA LEU A 71 -3.83 -12.86 -5.26
C LEU A 71 -4.63 -12.69 -6.56
N PRO A 72 -5.90 -13.17 -6.61
CA PRO A 72 -6.80 -12.86 -7.70
C PRO A 72 -6.91 -11.34 -7.92
N ASN A 73 -6.96 -10.91 -9.18
CA ASN A 73 -6.84 -9.50 -9.59
C ASN A 73 -7.64 -8.49 -8.73
N GLN A 74 -8.88 -8.81 -8.39
CA GLN A 74 -9.72 -7.94 -7.55
C GLN A 74 -9.21 -7.82 -6.11
N GLU A 75 -8.70 -8.91 -5.53
CA GLU A 75 -8.14 -8.94 -4.17
C GLU A 75 -6.75 -8.33 -4.13
N ALA A 76 -5.92 -8.60 -5.15
CA ALA A 76 -4.62 -7.97 -5.35
C ALA A 76 -4.76 -6.44 -5.40
N THR A 77 -5.64 -5.95 -6.28
CA THR A 77 -5.91 -4.51 -6.43
C THR A 77 -6.34 -3.87 -5.10
N LYS A 78 -7.31 -4.47 -4.40
CA LYS A 78 -7.78 -3.93 -3.10
C LYS A 78 -6.66 -3.89 -2.06
N THR A 79 -5.84 -4.94 -1.99
CA THR A 79 -4.77 -5.05 -1.00
C THR A 79 -3.65 -4.04 -1.27
N LEU A 80 -3.20 -3.95 -2.53
CA LEU A 80 -2.16 -3.01 -2.96
C LEU A 80 -2.62 -1.55 -2.84
N MET A 81 -3.87 -1.24 -3.20
CA MET A 81 -4.41 0.12 -3.00
C MET A 81 -4.44 0.51 -1.53
N GLY A 82 -4.92 -0.37 -0.66
CA GLY A 82 -4.94 -0.11 0.78
C GLY A 82 -3.54 0.16 1.33
N LEU A 83 -2.56 -0.64 0.89
CA LEU A 83 -1.16 -0.45 1.26
C LEU A 83 -0.59 0.87 0.73
N ALA A 84 -0.82 1.20 -0.54
CA ALA A 84 -0.37 2.47 -1.12
C ALA A 84 -0.96 3.68 -0.38
N PHE A 85 -2.25 3.64 -0.06
CA PHE A 85 -2.88 4.70 0.74
C PHE A 85 -2.35 4.77 2.17
N ASP A 86 -2.06 3.64 2.82
CA ASP A 86 -1.43 3.63 4.15
C ASP A 86 -0.07 4.37 4.08
N PHE A 87 0.76 4.13 3.06
CA PHE A 87 2.02 4.85 2.86
C PHE A 87 1.83 6.33 2.51
N LEU A 88 0.86 6.65 1.64
CA LEU A 88 0.54 8.03 1.30
C LEU A 88 0.12 8.85 2.53
N ASN A 89 -0.64 8.26 3.44
CA ASN A 89 -1.07 8.89 4.68
C ASN A 89 0.06 9.11 5.69
N MET A 90 1.22 8.48 5.47
CA MET A 90 2.45 8.68 6.25
C MET A 90 3.43 9.65 5.57
N ASP A 91 2.96 10.41 4.57
CA ASP A 91 3.80 11.33 3.77
C ASP A 91 4.95 10.59 3.05
N MET A 92 4.68 9.36 2.59
CA MET A 92 5.63 8.51 1.86
C MET A 92 5.14 8.32 0.41
N GLU A 93 5.17 9.42 -0.36
CA GLU A 93 4.64 9.45 -1.73
C GLU A 93 5.38 8.51 -2.67
N GLU A 94 6.71 8.40 -2.55
CA GLU A 94 7.52 7.52 -3.38
C GLU A 94 7.13 6.04 -3.21
N GLU A 95 6.96 5.59 -1.97
CA GLU A 95 6.50 4.24 -1.67
C GLU A 95 5.08 4.01 -2.16
N SER A 96 4.18 4.97 -1.98
CA SER A 96 2.81 4.90 -2.51
C SER A 96 2.79 4.70 -4.03
N LEU A 97 3.57 5.50 -4.77
CA LEU A 97 3.71 5.38 -6.23
C LEU A 97 4.35 4.05 -6.63
N ARG A 98 5.39 3.61 -5.91
CA ARG A 98 6.03 2.31 -6.15
C ARG A 98 5.02 1.17 -5.99
N ILE A 99 4.20 1.18 -4.94
CA ILE A 99 3.16 0.17 -4.72
C ILE A 99 2.10 0.23 -5.83
N ALA A 100 1.70 1.44 -6.24
CA ALA A 100 0.75 1.62 -7.35
C ALA A 100 1.24 0.95 -8.64
N GLY A 101 2.56 0.94 -8.89
CA GLY A 101 3.17 0.26 -10.03
C GLY A 101 2.87 -1.25 -10.13
N PHE A 102 2.56 -1.90 -9.01
CA PHE A 102 2.18 -3.33 -8.98
C PHE A 102 0.69 -3.58 -9.22
N ILE A 103 -0.13 -2.52 -9.29
CA ILE A 103 -1.55 -2.62 -9.60
C ILE A 103 -1.71 -2.75 -11.13
N THR A 104 -2.21 -3.90 -11.55
CA THR A 104 -2.52 -4.24 -12.95
C THR A 104 -3.78 -3.53 -13.47
N ASP A 105 -4.74 -3.28 -12.58
CA ASP A 105 -5.95 -2.54 -12.91
C ASP A 105 -5.65 -1.05 -13.12
N LEU A 106 -5.69 -0.64 -14.40
CA LEU A 106 -5.27 0.68 -14.84
C LEU A 106 -6.01 1.84 -14.14
N PRO A 107 -7.36 1.85 -14.04
CA PRO A 107 -8.06 2.94 -13.36
C PRO A 107 -7.68 3.05 -11.88
N ASN A 108 -7.56 1.92 -11.17
CA ASN A 108 -7.20 1.92 -9.76
C ASN A 108 -5.73 2.32 -9.52
N ARG A 109 -4.80 1.94 -10.40
CA ARG A 109 -3.41 2.43 -10.37
C ARG A 109 -3.37 3.95 -10.56
N SER A 110 -4.02 4.43 -11.61
CA SER A 110 -4.11 5.85 -11.93
C SER A 110 -4.72 6.67 -10.80
N LYS A 111 -5.69 6.10 -10.08
CA LYS A 111 -6.29 6.74 -8.91
C LYS A 111 -5.27 7.00 -7.80
N ILE A 112 -4.38 6.05 -7.50
CA ILE A 112 -3.31 6.28 -6.52
C ILE A 112 -2.39 7.40 -6.98
N GLN A 113 -1.95 7.37 -8.25
CA GLN A 113 -1.10 8.41 -8.82
C GLN A 113 -1.74 9.81 -8.70
N ALA A 114 -3.02 9.92 -9.02
CA ALA A 114 -3.77 11.17 -8.88
C ALA A 114 -3.86 11.64 -7.42
N GLU A 115 -4.14 10.76 -6.47
CA GLU A 115 -4.24 11.12 -5.05
C GLU A 115 -2.88 11.58 -4.49
N VAL A 116 -1.78 10.95 -4.92
CA VAL A 116 -0.41 11.39 -4.61
C VAL A 116 -0.18 12.80 -5.15
N ALA A 117 -0.47 13.03 -6.43
CA ALA A 117 -0.30 14.35 -7.05
C ALA A 117 -1.14 15.44 -6.34
N LEU A 118 -2.39 15.15 -6.02
CA LEU A 118 -3.27 16.09 -5.31
C LEU A 118 -2.80 16.37 -3.88
N LYS A 119 -2.15 15.42 -3.21
CA LYS A 119 -1.50 15.67 -1.92
C LYS A 119 -0.30 16.60 -2.09
N LEU A 120 0.61 16.32 -3.02
CA LEU A 120 1.77 17.16 -3.32
C LEU A 120 1.35 18.60 -3.69
N ALA A 121 0.29 18.76 -4.48
CA ALA A 121 -0.26 20.07 -4.82
C ALA A 121 -0.73 20.85 -3.58
N ARG A 122 -1.41 20.19 -2.63
CA ARG A 122 -1.83 20.80 -1.34
C ARG A 122 -0.65 21.25 -0.48
N GLU A 123 0.50 20.60 -0.64
CA GLU A 123 1.75 20.95 0.03
C GLU A 123 2.54 22.04 -0.73
N GLY A 124 2.01 22.56 -1.83
CA GLY A 124 2.63 23.58 -2.66
C GLY A 124 3.62 23.05 -3.71
N LYS A 125 3.80 21.73 -3.80
CA LYS A 125 4.67 21.07 -4.80
C LYS A 125 3.94 20.88 -6.14
N VAL A 126 3.48 21.99 -6.70
CA VAL A 126 2.60 21.98 -7.90
C VAL A 126 3.28 21.39 -9.13
N SER A 127 4.58 21.65 -9.32
CA SER A 127 5.34 21.11 -10.45
C SER A 127 5.41 19.57 -10.41
N GLU A 128 5.77 18.99 -9.26
CA GLU A 128 5.81 17.54 -9.07
C GLU A 128 4.43 16.90 -9.26
N ALA A 129 3.37 17.55 -8.73
CA ALA A 129 2.00 17.10 -8.94
C ALA A 129 1.59 17.06 -10.42
N MET A 130 1.94 18.10 -11.19
CA MET A 130 1.67 18.18 -12.63
C MET A 130 2.41 17.08 -13.40
N GLU A 131 3.67 16.79 -13.05
CA GLU A 131 4.44 15.70 -13.67
C GLU A 131 3.73 14.36 -13.49
N ILE A 132 3.34 14.03 -12.25
CA ILE A 132 2.62 12.78 -11.98
C ILE A 132 1.29 12.72 -12.74
N ILE A 133 0.50 13.80 -12.75
CA ILE A 133 -0.79 13.84 -13.46
C ILE A 133 -0.60 13.66 -14.96
N ASN A 134 0.45 14.24 -15.55
CA ASN A 134 0.74 14.07 -16.96
C ASN A 134 1.09 12.63 -17.33
N ASP A 135 1.73 11.90 -16.42
CA ASP A 135 2.09 10.49 -16.57
C ASP A 135 0.93 9.50 -16.30
N ILE A 136 -0.22 9.99 -15.80
CA ILE A 136 -1.42 9.17 -15.66
C ILE A 136 -1.88 8.70 -17.05
N MET A 137 -1.99 7.38 -17.20
CA MET A 137 -2.39 6.73 -18.45
C MET A 137 -3.91 6.60 -18.63
N ASP A 138 -4.67 6.62 -17.54
CA ASP A 138 -6.14 6.60 -17.59
C ASP A 138 -6.66 8.02 -17.79
N GLU A 139 -7.22 8.32 -18.97
CA GLU A 139 -7.63 9.67 -19.35
C GLU A 139 -8.77 10.23 -18.48
N ASP A 140 -9.69 9.37 -18.01
CA ASP A 140 -10.78 9.81 -17.14
C ASP A 140 -10.25 10.23 -15.76
N VAL A 141 -9.36 9.42 -15.18
CA VAL A 141 -8.70 9.75 -13.91
C VAL A 141 -7.77 10.96 -14.06
N LYS A 142 -7.05 11.07 -15.19
CA LYS A 142 -6.20 12.22 -15.49
C LYS A 142 -6.99 13.51 -15.56
N THR A 143 -8.10 13.50 -16.32
CA THR A 143 -9.00 14.66 -16.45
C THR A 143 -9.59 15.06 -15.10
N TRP A 144 -10.02 14.08 -14.31
CA TRP A 144 -10.50 14.29 -12.95
C TRP A 144 -9.43 14.93 -12.06
N ALA A 145 -8.20 14.43 -12.09
CA ALA A 145 -7.09 14.94 -11.30
C ALA A 145 -6.71 16.38 -11.70
N MET A 146 -6.65 16.68 -13.00
CA MET A 146 -6.43 18.04 -13.50
C MET A 146 -7.50 19.02 -13.00
N SER A 147 -8.78 18.61 -13.09
CA SER A 147 -9.89 19.43 -12.60
C SER A 147 -9.79 19.68 -11.09
N ARG A 148 -9.46 18.66 -10.30
CA ARG A 148 -9.27 18.79 -8.85
C ARG A 148 -8.09 19.70 -8.51
N MET A 149 -6.98 19.53 -9.20
CA MET A 149 -5.78 20.34 -8.98
C MET A 149 -6.07 21.82 -9.22
N ALA A 150 -6.78 22.19 -10.29
CA ALA A 150 -7.17 23.58 -10.56
C ALA A 150 -8.02 24.25 -9.46
N THR A 151 -8.65 23.44 -8.58
CA THR A 151 -9.41 23.94 -7.41
C THR A 151 -8.63 23.88 -6.09
N THR A 152 -7.47 23.21 -6.11
CA THR A 152 -6.66 22.92 -4.91
C THR A 152 -5.54 23.94 -4.70
N VAL A 153 -5.00 24.48 -5.80
CA VAL A 153 -4.01 25.58 -5.81
C VAL A 153 -4.69 26.92 -6.02
#